data_AF-A0A957LVV8-F1
#
_entry.id   AF-A0A957LVV8-F1
#
_cell.length_a   1.000
_cell.length_b   1.000
_cell.length_c   1.000
_cell.angle_alpha   90.00
_cell.angle_beta   90.00
_cell.angle_gamma   90.00
#
_symmetry.space_group_name_H-M   'P 1'
#
loop_
_entity.id
_entity.type
_entity.pdbx_description
1 polymer ?
#
loop_
_entity_poly.entity_id
_entity_poly.type
_entity_poly.pdbx_seq_one_letter_code
_entity_poly.pdbx_strand_id
1 'polypeptide(L)'
;MIELKWIRGFGDPVLQVEEALNYSAVASPAQWNDVWLNPAVSFRKSPRYSSSPGALAAWLRKGEIEVQSIHCSSYEPKIFEGALKEIRELTSEPPNVFEPQMKTLCAKAGVAVVLVPQLSQTKVSGEMKLKRKRQTNLLRTL
;
A
#
# COMPACT_ATOMS: atom_id res chain seq x y z
N MET A 1 -3.80 14.43 -1.85
CA MET A 1 -4.82 13.45 -2.30
C MET A 1 -5.62 13.96 -3.49
N ILE A 2 -6.18 15.18 -3.44
CA ILE A 2 -6.92 15.78 -4.57
C ILE A 2 -6.04 15.98 -5.81
N GLU A 3 -4.84 16.57 -5.66
CA GLU A 3 -3.90 16.77 -6.78
C GLU A 3 -3.48 15.44 -7.45
N LEU A 4 -3.32 14.38 -6.66
CA LEU A 4 -3.04 13.03 -7.15
C LEU A 4 -4.28 12.30 -7.67
N LYS A 5 -5.46 12.95 -7.65
CA LYS A 5 -6.76 12.39 -8.06
C LYS A 5 -7.16 11.12 -7.30
N TRP A 6 -6.75 11.00 -6.03
CA TRP A 6 -7.14 9.87 -5.18
C TRP A 6 -8.51 10.04 -4.53
N ILE A 7 -8.92 11.29 -4.35
CA ILE A 7 -10.26 11.69 -3.88
C ILE A 7 -10.75 12.86 -4.73
N ARG A 8 -12.07 13.08 -4.76
CA ARG A 8 -12.66 14.25 -5.41
C ARG A 8 -12.45 15.51 -4.57
N GLY A 9 -12.31 16.64 -5.26
CA GLY A 9 -12.27 17.97 -4.63
C GLY A 9 -13.66 18.58 -4.60
N PHE A 10 -14.07 19.10 -3.44
CA PHE A 10 -15.33 19.81 -3.24
C PHE A 10 -15.06 21.22 -2.71
N GLY A 11 -15.88 22.18 -3.12
CA GLY A 11 -15.84 23.55 -2.57
C GLY A 11 -16.48 23.64 -1.17
N ASP A 12 -17.36 22.70 -0.83
CA ASP A 12 -17.98 22.59 0.48
C ASP A 12 -17.05 21.80 1.44
N PRO A 13 -16.63 22.40 2.57
CA PRO A 13 -15.81 21.74 3.58
C PRO A 13 -16.43 20.45 4.14
N VAL A 14 -17.76 20.40 4.30
CA VAL A 14 -18.46 19.23 4.86
C VAL A 14 -18.36 18.05 3.90
N LEU A 15 -18.67 18.28 2.62
CA LEU A 15 -18.52 17.26 1.58
C LEU A 15 -17.06 16.83 1.41
N GLN A 16 -16.11 17.76 1.58
CA GLN A 16 -14.68 17.42 1.49
C GLN A 16 -14.23 16.49 2.63
N VAL A 17 -14.75 16.70 3.84
CA VAL A 17 -14.51 15.81 4.99
C VAL A 17 -15.16 14.45 4.77
N GLU A 18 -16.40 14.41 4.28
CA GLU A 18 -17.11 13.17 3.98
C GLU A 18 -16.34 12.30 2.97
N GLU A 19 -15.88 12.89 1.86
CA GLU A 19 -15.06 12.20 0.86
C GLU A 19 -13.75 11.65 1.48
N ALA A 20 -13.10 12.42 2.36
CA ALA A 20 -11.86 11.99 3.02
C ALA A 20 -12.08 10.83 4.00
N LEU A 21 -13.20 10.83 4.73
CA LEU A 21 -13.60 9.74 5.63
C LEU A 21 -13.93 8.46 4.84
N ASN A 22 -14.71 8.60 3.76
CA ASN A 22 -15.05 7.51 2.84
C ASN A 22 -13.80 6.88 2.23
N TYR A 23 -12.87 7.70 1.72
CA TYR A 23 -11.58 7.22 1.21
C TYR A 23 -10.80 6.43 2.27
N SER A 24 -10.79 6.94 3.50
CA SER A 24 -10.09 6.34 4.65
C SER A 24 -10.80 5.11 5.24
N ALA A 25 -11.98 4.73 4.71
CA ALA A 25 -12.84 3.64 5.18
C ALA A 25 -13.20 3.73 6.67
N VAL A 26 -13.50 4.95 7.14
CA VAL A 26 -13.94 5.22 8.52
C VAL A 26 -15.16 6.13 8.51
N ALA A 27 -15.99 6.06 9.55
CA ALA A 27 -17.23 6.83 9.66
C ALA A 27 -17.05 8.18 10.38
N SER A 28 -15.92 8.41 11.05
CA SER A 28 -15.69 9.65 11.80
C SER A 28 -14.20 10.01 11.96
N PRO A 29 -13.87 11.28 12.24
CA PRO A 29 -12.51 11.69 12.57
C PRO A 29 -11.93 10.99 13.81
N ALA A 30 -12.77 10.67 14.80
CA ALA A 30 -12.35 9.93 15.98
C ALA A 30 -11.87 8.51 15.60
N GLN A 31 -12.68 7.80 14.81
CA GLN A 31 -12.30 6.47 14.32
C GLN A 31 -11.06 6.51 13.41
N TRP A 32 -10.87 7.60 12.66
CA TRP A 32 -9.67 7.80 11.86
C TRP A 32 -8.41 7.73 12.72
N ASN A 33 -8.41 8.41 13.88
CA ASN A 33 -7.27 8.40 14.81
C ASN A 33 -6.98 6.98 15.30
N ASP A 34 -8.00 6.23 15.70
CA ASP A 34 -7.86 4.87 16.23
C ASP A 34 -7.27 3.91 15.19
N VAL A 35 -7.69 4.03 13.93
CA VAL A 35 -7.26 3.13 12.84
C VAL A 35 -5.88 3.49 12.31
N TRP A 36 -5.58 4.79 12.16
CA TRP A 36 -4.45 5.24 11.35
C TRP A 36 -3.28 5.84 12.12
N LEU A 37 -3.43 6.18 13.42
CA LEU A 37 -2.30 6.66 14.22
C LEU A 37 -1.41 5.54 14.77
N ASN A 38 -1.96 4.34 15.01
CA ASN A 38 -1.21 3.16 15.45
C ASN A 38 -1.49 1.94 14.54
N PRO A 39 -1.20 2.02 13.24
CA PRO A 39 -1.53 0.94 12.33
C PRO A 39 -0.54 -0.23 12.55
N ALA A 40 -1.07 -1.46 12.61
CA ALA A 40 -0.26 -2.69 12.75
C ALA A 40 0.48 -3.03 11.45
N VAL A 41 1.49 -2.23 11.10
CA VAL A 41 2.27 -2.31 9.86
C VAL A 41 3.74 -2.10 10.12
N SER A 42 4.56 -2.86 9.41
CA SER A 42 6.01 -2.74 9.45
C SER A 42 6.46 -2.00 8.20
N PHE A 43 7.05 -0.82 8.38
CA PHE A 43 7.63 -0.01 7.31
C PHE A 43 8.99 0.53 7.74
N ARG A 44 9.90 0.76 6.79
CA ARG A 44 11.18 1.40 7.11
C ARG A 44 10.99 2.91 7.15
N LYS A 45 11.21 3.50 8.32
CA LYS A 45 11.23 4.94 8.52
C LYS A 45 12.65 5.40 8.81
N SER A 46 13.13 6.38 8.05
CA SER A 46 14.35 7.08 8.43
C SER A 46 14.06 7.93 9.67
N PRO A 47 14.86 7.83 10.75
CA PRO A 47 14.67 8.63 11.97
C PRO A 47 14.86 10.14 11.74
N ARG A 48 15.42 10.54 10.59
CA ARG A 48 15.76 11.92 10.25
C ARG A 48 14.58 12.78 9.80
N TYR A 49 13.41 12.20 9.51
CA TYR A 49 12.24 12.93 8.99
C TYR A 49 10.93 12.54 9.69
N SER A 50 10.18 13.56 10.14
CA SER A 50 8.80 13.39 10.62
C SER A 50 7.85 13.22 9.43
N SER A 51 7.31 12.02 9.25
CA SER A 51 6.20 11.73 8.33
C SER A 51 4.91 12.36 8.87
N SER A 52 4.15 13.07 8.03
CA SER A 52 2.80 13.50 8.42
C SER A 52 1.92 12.24 8.60
N PRO A 53 1.29 12.02 9.77
CA PRO A 53 0.44 10.85 9.99
C PRO A 53 -0.69 10.75 8.95
N GLY A 54 -1.25 11.89 8.55
CA GLY A 54 -2.27 11.96 7.51
C GLY A 54 -1.75 11.55 6.13
N ALA A 55 -0.56 12.01 5.74
CA ALA A 55 0.05 11.62 4.48
C ALA A 55 0.40 10.13 4.45
N LEU A 56 0.92 9.60 5.57
CA LEU A 56 1.22 8.19 5.72
C LEU A 56 -0.07 7.36 5.59
N ALA A 57 -1.09 7.65 6.40
CA ALA A 57 -2.38 6.96 6.38
C ALA A 57 -3.00 6.94 4.97
N ALA A 58 -2.99 8.07 4.28
CA ALA A 58 -3.49 8.15 2.90
C ALA A 58 -2.70 7.25 1.95
N TRP A 59 -1.37 7.19 2.09
CA TRP A 59 -0.51 6.34 1.29
C TRP A 59 -0.74 4.84 1.56
N LEU A 60 -0.81 4.44 2.84
CA LEU A 60 -1.15 3.06 3.23
C LEU A 60 -2.53 2.67 2.65
N ARG A 61 -3.51 3.56 2.77
CA ARG A 61 -4.87 3.35 2.29
C ARG A 61 -4.93 3.17 0.78
N LYS A 62 -4.15 3.96 0.02
CA LYS A 62 -4.03 3.78 -1.43
C LYS A 62 -3.52 2.39 -1.78
N GLY A 63 -2.51 1.91 -1.06
CA GLY A 63 -2.00 0.54 -1.22
C GLY A 63 -3.07 -0.51 -0.99
N GLU A 64 -3.86 -0.36 0.09
CA GLU A 64 -4.98 -1.26 0.37
C GLU A 64 -6.05 -1.28 -0.72
N ILE A 65 -6.39 -0.11 -1.28
CA ILE A 65 -7.38 -0.01 -2.36
C ILE A 65 -6.84 -0.67 -3.63
N GLU A 66 -5.57 -0.46 -3.97
CA GLU A 66 -4.98 -1.01 -5.20
C GLU A 66 -4.80 -2.52 -5.15
N VAL A 67 -4.51 -3.11 -3.99
CA VAL A 67 -4.38 -4.58 -3.90
C VAL A 67 -5.73 -5.30 -4.00
N GLN A 68 -6.85 -4.63 -3.69
CA GLN A 68 -8.18 -5.25 -3.75
C GLN A 68 -8.58 -5.69 -5.17
N SER A 69 -8.00 -5.10 -6.20
CA SER A 69 -8.26 -5.48 -7.59
C SER A 69 -7.34 -6.60 -8.10
N ILE A 70 -6.35 -7.02 -7.31
CA ILE A 70 -5.37 -8.05 -7.71
C ILE A 70 -5.89 -9.43 -7.30
N HIS A 71 -6.13 -10.29 -8.29
CA HIS A 71 -6.40 -11.69 -8.02
C HIS A 71 -5.11 -12.43 -7.66
N CYS A 72 -5.10 -13.10 -6.51
CA CYS A 72 -3.97 -13.88 -6.02
C CYS A 72 -4.42 -15.29 -5.63
N SER A 73 -3.51 -16.25 -5.76
CA SER A 73 -3.69 -17.60 -5.22
C SER A 73 -3.75 -17.60 -3.69
N SER A 74 -4.01 -18.77 -3.10
CA SER A 74 -3.74 -18.97 -1.68
C SER A 74 -2.26 -18.78 -1.37
N TYR A 75 -1.95 -18.21 -0.21
CA TYR A 75 -0.57 -17.99 0.18
C TYR A 75 0.15 -19.32 0.42
N GLU A 76 1.24 -19.53 -0.32
CA GLU A 76 2.08 -20.71 -0.23
C GLU A 76 3.55 -20.29 0.03
N PRO A 77 4.08 -20.51 1.25
CA PRO A 77 5.41 -20.04 1.62
C PRO A 77 6.53 -20.53 0.69
N LYS A 78 6.49 -21.81 0.29
CA LYS A 78 7.50 -22.40 -0.59
C LYS A 78 7.49 -21.81 -1.99
N ILE A 79 6.29 -21.56 -2.53
CA ILE A 79 6.14 -20.88 -3.83
C ILE A 79 6.66 -19.46 -3.72
N PHE A 80 6.36 -18.78 -2.61
CA PHE A 80 6.82 -17.41 -2.39
C PHE A 80 8.35 -17.32 -2.26
N GLU A 81 8.99 -18.23 -1.53
CA GLU A 81 10.44 -18.30 -1.43
C GLU A 81 11.12 -18.55 -2.79
N GLY A 82 10.54 -19.41 -3.62
CA GLY A 82 10.98 -19.63 -5.00
C GLY A 82 10.86 -18.35 -5.85
N ALA A 83 9.68 -17.73 -5.82
CA ALA A 83 9.41 -16.47 -6.51
C ALA A 83 10.40 -15.37 -6.12
N LEU A 84 10.78 -15.26 -4.84
CA LEU A 84 11.76 -14.27 -4.38
C LEU A 84 13.16 -14.48 -4.98
N LYS A 85 13.57 -15.73 -5.25
CA LYS A 85 14.84 -16.01 -5.92
C LYS A 85 14.80 -15.56 -7.37
N GLU A 86 13.72 -15.89 -8.08
CA GLU A 86 13.51 -15.45 -9.47
C GLU A 86 13.44 -13.91 -9.57
N ILE A 87 12.67 -13.25 -8.70
CA ILE A 87 12.55 -11.78 -8.67
C ILE A 87 13.91 -11.11 -8.48
N ARG A 88 14.82 -11.71 -7.71
CA ARG A 88 16.15 -11.15 -7.48
C ARG A 88 16.96 -11.08 -8.76
N GLU A 89 16.84 -12.09 -9.64
CA GLU A 89 17.52 -12.12 -10.94
C GLU A 89 16.96 -11.05 -11.88
N LEU A 90 15.67 -10.74 -11.77
CA LEU A 90 15.00 -9.72 -12.58
C LEU A 90 15.38 -8.27 -12.22
N THR A 91 16.08 -8.02 -11.11
CA THR A 91 16.42 -6.64 -10.70
C THR A 91 17.40 -5.92 -11.62
N SER A 92 18.04 -6.65 -12.55
CA SER A 92 18.90 -6.08 -13.59
C SER A 92 18.13 -5.67 -14.85
N GLU A 93 16.87 -6.10 -14.97
CA GLU A 93 16.00 -5.79 -16.09
C GLU A 93 15.38 -4.38 -15.94
N PRO A 94 14.99 -3.74 -17.05
CA PRO A 94 14.31 -2.46 -16.98
C PRO A 94 12.95 -2.58 -16.28
N PRO A 95 12.44 -1.50 -15.64
CA PRO A 95 11.23 -1.53 -14.82
C PRO A 95 9.97 -2.06 -15.55
N ASN A 96 9.86 -1.82 -16.85
CA ASN A 96 8.75 -2.30 -17.69
C ASN A 96 8.73 -3.83 -17.87
N VAL A 97 9.85 -4.51 -17.61
CA VAL A 97 9.97 -5.98 -17.64
C VAL A 97 9.92 -6.55 -16.23
N PHE A 98 10.70 -5.97 -15.31
CA PHE A 98 10.79 -6.40 -13.92
C PHE A 98 9.43 -6.35 -13.20
N GLU A 99 8.73 -5.21 -13.29
CA GLU A 99 7.53 -4.97 -12.49
C GLU A 99 6.38 -5.96 -12.80
N PRO A 100 5.99 -6.17 -14.07
CA PRO A 100 4.92 -7.12 -14.39
C PRO A 100 5.25 -8.56 -14.00
N GLN A 101 6.51 -8.97 -14.20
CA GLN A 101 6.95 -10.33 -13.86
C GLN A 101 6.97 -10.55 -12.35
N MET A 102 7.50 -9.60 -11.58
CA MET A 102 7.46 -9.63 -10.12
C MET A 102 6.01 -9.74 -9.61
N LYS A 103 5.10 -8.90 -10.11
CA LYS A 103 3.68 -8.94 -9.72
C LYS A 103 3.05 -10.31 -10.01
N THR A 104 3.37 -10.90 -11.16
CA THR A 104 2.87 -12.23 -11.57
C THR A 104 3.38 -13.33 -10.65
N LEU A 105 4.68 -13.35 -10.35
CA LEU A 105 5.32 -14.34 -9.48
C LEU A 105 4.76 -14.25 -8.06
N CYS A 106 4.62 -13.04 -7.52
CA CYS A 106 4.02 -12.82 -6.21
C CYS A 106 2.54 -13.26 -6.18
N ALA A 107 1.74 -12.91 -7.19
CA ALA A 107 0.32 -13.26 -7.24
C ALA A 107 0.10 -14.78 -7.26
N LYS A 108 0.95 -15.52 -7.99
CA LYS A 108 0.95 -17.00 -7.99
C LYS A 108 1.24 -17.59 -6.61
N ALA A 109 2.08 -16.92 -5.82
CA ALA A 109 2.41 -17.32 -4.45
C ALA A 109 1.40 -16.83 -3.39
N GLY A 110 0.32 -16.14 -3.82
CA GLY A 110 -0.70 -15.59 -2.94
C GLY A 110 -0.33 -14.25 -2.27
N VAL A 111 0.56 -13.48 -2.90
CA VAL A 111 1.07 -12.18 -2.43
C VAL A 111 0.71 -11.11 -3.45
N ALA A 112 0.02 -10.05 -3.04
CA ALA A 112 -0.29 -8.93 -3.92
C ALA A 112 0.75 -7.82 -3.73
N VAL A 113 1.30 -7.33 -4.84
CA VAL A 113 2.31 -6.27 -4.85
C VAL A 113 1.79 -5.08 -5.64
N VAL A 114 1.78 -3.90 -5.01
CA VAL A 114 1.37 -2.63 -5.62
C VAL A 114 2.47 -1.60 -5.49
N LEU A 115 2.58 -0.76 -6.52
CA LEU A 115 3.56 0.31 -6.58
C LEU A 115 2.85 1.65 -6.48
N VAL A 116 2.62 2.14 -5.26
CA VAL A 116 1.93 3.42 -5.04
C VAL A 116 2.93 4.58 -5.15
N PRO A 117 2.65 5.63 -5.96
CA PRO A 117 3.45 6.83 -6.00
C PRO A 117 3.63 7.46 -4.61
N GLN A 118 4.83 7.95 -4.32
CA GLN A 118 5.11 8.55 -3.03
C GLN A 118 4.31 9.85 -2.87
N LEU A 119 3.51 9.95 -1.81
CA LEU A 119 2.91 11.22 -1.40
C LEU A 119 4.01 12.14 -0.85
N SER A 120 3.97 13.42 -1.24
CA SER A 120 4.77 14.46 -0.59
C SER A 120 4.53 14.39 0.93
N GLN A 121 5.62 14.46 1.72
CA GLN A 121 5.62 14.38 3.19
C GLN A 121 5.38 12.98 3.84
N THR A 122 5.33 11.89 3.07
CA THR A 122 5.33 10.53 3.68
C THR A 122 6.71 10.13 4.19
N LYS A 123 7.80 10.44 3.46
CA LYS A 123 9.21 10.21 3.86
C LYS A 123 9.48 8.78 4.40
N VAL A 124 8.70 7.80 3.95
CA VAL A 124 8.78 6.37 4.29
C VAL A 124 9.04 5.59 3.01
N SER A 125 9.87 4.54 3.09
CA SER A 125 10.14 3.62 1.99
C SER A 125 9.79 2.18 2.40
N GLY A 126 8.97 1.54 1.58
CA GLY A 126 8.54 0.15 1.74
C GLY A 126 7.63 -0.12 2.95
N GLU A 127 6.60 -0.93 2.72
CA GLU A 127 5.68 -1.39 3.76
C GLU A 127 5.35 -2.86 3.53
N MET A 128 5.22 -3.59 4.63
CA MET A 128 4.66 -4.92 4.66
C MET A 128 3.45 -4.95 5.61
N LYS A 129 2.31 -5.38 5.09
CA LYS A 129 1.07 -5.57 5.87
C LYS A 129 0.55 -6.99 5.72
N LEU A 130 0.39 -7.68 6.85
CA LEU A 130 -0.20 -9.01 6.92
C LEU A 130 -1.66 -8.89 7.37
N LYS A 131 -2.63 -9.03 6.45
CA LYS A 131 -4.04 -9.13 6.85
C LYS A 131 -4.40 -10.58 7.14
N ARG A 132 -4.58 -10.92 8.42
CA ARG A 132 -5.14 -12.22 8.85
C ARG A 132 -6.66 -12.22 8.68
N LYS A 133 -7.13 -12.41 7.44
CA LYS A 133 -8.35 -13.13 7.04
C LYS A 133 -8.57 -12.90 5.53
N ARG A 134 -8.47 -14.00 4.78
CA ARG A 134 -8.58 -14.13 3.31
C ARG A 134 -7.53 -13.30 2.53
N GLN A 135 -6.50 -14.05 2.07
CA GLN A 135 -5.64 -13.78 0.91
C GLN A 135 -5.32 -12.30 0.65
N THR A 136 -4.20 -11.80 1.18
CA THR A 136 -3.27 -10.85 0.51
C THR A 136 -2.20 -10.44 1.52
N ASN A 137 -0.96 -10.87 1.28
CA ASN A 137 0.21 -10.31 1.97
C ASN A 137 0.76 -9.18 1.09
N LEU A 138 0.89 -7.98 1.66
CA LEU A 138 1.51 -6.82 1.02
C LEU A 138 3.02 -6.88 1.24
N LEU A 139 3.82 -6.83 0.18
CA LEU A 139 5.27 -6.60 0.24
C LEU A 139 5.65 -5.56 -0.81
N ARG A 140 6.40 -4.52 -0.44
CA ARG A 140 7.21 -3.81 -1.44
C ARG A 140 8.48 -3.17 -0.89
N THR A 141 9.59 -3.48 -1.57
CA THR A 141 10.88 -2.79 -1.60
C THR A 141 10.92 -1.79 -2.77
N LEU A 142 11.39 -0.57 -2.49
CA LEU A 142 12.37 0.26 -3.22
C LEU A 142 12.48 1.59 -2.47
#